data_AF-E1QV28-F1
#
_entry.id   AF-E1QV28-F1
#
_cell.length_a   1.000
_cell.length_b   1.000
_cell.length_c   1.000
_cell.angle_alpha   90.00
_cell.angle_beta   90.00
_cell.angle_gamma   90.00
#
_symmetry.space_group_name_H-M   'P 1'
#
loop_
_entity.id
_entity.type
_entity.pdbx_description
1 polymer ?
#
loop_
_entity_poly.entity_id
_entity_poly.type
_entity_poly.pdbx_seq_one_letter_code
_entity_poly.pdbx_strand_id
1 'polypeptide(L)'
;MSLVYLIKWKECLDSVIKNENVNILSLSNEGALVMTNDDTNFMNKALDNGCTAYARYYRFRVIKAGNLDDTQRIIKPLDMWVENYILNIVINPLRLSTFDIAKILYGLNFELELISEDDVEYTK
;
A
#
# COMPACT_ATOMS: atom_id res chain seq x y z
N MET A 1 2.78 -1.00 15.43
CA MET A 1 2.43 -2.26 14.76
C MET A 1 1.41 -1.93 13.69
N SER A 2 1.53 -2.56 12.52
CA SER A 2 0.74 -2.27 11.33
C SER A 2 -0.01 -3.51 10.90
N LEU A 3 -1.18 -3.32 10.28
CA LEU A 3 -2.02 -4.39 9.78
C LEU A 3 -1.88 -4.51 8.27
N VAL A 4 -1.92 -5.74 7.77
CA VAL A 4 -1.92 -6.09 6.35
C VAL A 4 -3.02 -7.11 6.12
N TYR A 5 -3.73 -6.99 4.99
CA TYR A 5 -4.72 -7.97 4.57
C TYR A 5 -4.34 -8.60 3.24
N LEU A 6 -4.23 -9.92 3.21
CA LEU A 6 -3.91 -10.70 2.03
C LEU A 6 -5.15 -11.46 1.57
N ILE A 7 -5.52 -11.39 0.29
CA ILE A 7 -6.74 -11.99 -0.26
C ILE A 7 -6.45 -13.40 -0.76
N LYS A 8 -5.46 -13.56 -1.65
CA LYS A 8 -5.01 -14.85 -2.18
C LYS A 8 -3.71 -15.22 -1.47
N TRP A 9 -3.84 -15.88 -0.31
CA TRP A 9 -2.76 -16.03 0.65
C TRP A 9 -2.30 -17.47 0.88
N LYS A 10 -3.15 -18.47 0.66
CA LYS A 10 -2.91 -19.86 1.15
C LYS A 10 -1.61 -20.48 0.63
N GLU A 11 -1.26 -20.22 -0.62
CA GLU A 11 -0.09 -20.86 -1.25
C GLU A 11 1.23 -20.15 -0.92
N CYS A 12 1.18 -18.85 -0.59
CA CYS A 12 2.35 -18.02 -0.38
C CYS A 12 2.62 -17.71 1.11
N LEU A 13 1.60 -17.71 1.98
CA LEU A 13 1.74 -17.19 3.34
C LEU A 13 2.74 -17.98 4.18
N ASP A 14 2.77 -19.30 4.03
CA ASP A 14 3.70 -20.17 4.76
C ASP A 14 5.17 -19.87 4.44
N SER A 15 5.50 -19.43 3.21
CA SER A 15 6.88 -19.03 2.86
C SER A 15 7.25 -17.67 3.43
N VAL A 16 6.27 -16.76 3.52
CA VAL A 16 6.46 -15.39 4.01
C VAL A 16 6.63 -15.36 5.53
N ILE A 17 5.76 -16.06 6.27
CA ILE A 17 5.70 -16.03 7.73
C ILE A 17 6.89 -16.74 8.38
N LYS A 18 7.40 -17.83 7.81
CA LYS A 18 8.56 -18.57 8.37
C LYS A 18 9.82 -17.71 8.53
N ASN A 19 9.87 -16.59 7.82
CA ASN A 19 11.02 -15.71 7.74
C ASN A 19 10.79 -14.34 8.42
N GLU A 20 9.68 -14.16 9.14
CA GLU A 20 9.28 -12.86 9.71
C GLU A 20 8.68 -13.00 11.11
N ASN A 21 8.83 -11.97 11.93
CA ASN A 21 8.17 -11.90 13.23
C ASN A 21 6.77 -11.27 13.07
N VAL A 22 5.79 -12.09 12.69
CA VAL A 22 4.42 -11.66 12.40
C VAL A 22 3.40 -12.43 13.22
N ASN A 23 2.30 -11.76 13.53
CA ASN A 23 1.18 -12.35 14.24
C ASN A 23 -0.02 -12.44 13.30
N ILE A 24 -0.53 -13.65 13.08
CA ILE A 24 -1.77 -13.86 12.34
C ILE A 24 -2.93 -13.56 13.28
N LEU A 25 -3.75 -12.55 12.94
CA LEU A 25 -4.91 -12.18 13.75
C LEU A 25 -6.18 -12.91 13.30
N SER A 26 -6.29 -13.20 12.00
CA SER A 26 -7.44 -13.90 11.43
C SER A 26 -7.06 -14.60 10.13
N LEU A 27 -7.64 -15.78 9.90
CA LEU A 27 -7.54 -16.55 8.66
C LEU A 27 -8.95 -16.97 8.22
N SER A 28 -9.29 -16.72 6.97
CA SER A 28 -10.51 -17.20 6.34
C SER A 28 -10.23 -17.68 4.91
N ASN A 29 -11.25 -18.22 4.25
CA ASN A 29 -11.17 -18.53 2.83
C ASN A 29 -11.03 -17.28 1.95
N GLU A 30 -11.40 -16.11 2.47
CA GLU A 30 -11.41 -14.83 1.75
C GLU A 30 -10.14 -14.02 1.98
N GLY A 31 -9.42 -14.26 3.08
CA GLY A 31 -8.18 -13.56 3.34
C GLY A 31 -7.50 -13.90 4.66
N ALA A 32 -6.32 -13.32 4.85
CA ALA A 32 -5.52 -13.38 6.07
C ALA A 32 -5.25 -11.96 6.59
N LEU A 33 -5.65 -11.69 7.83
CA LEU A 33 -5.29 -10.45 8.53
C LEU A 33 -4.03 -10.70 9.36
N VAL A 34 -2.96 -9.98 9.01
CA VAL A 34 -1.64 -10.14 9.59
C VAL A 34 -1.22 -8.85 10.27
N MET A 35 -0.67 -8.97 11.47
CA MET A 35 -0.05 -7.88 12.20
C MET A 35 1.48 -8.01 12.11
N THR A 36 2.13 -6.93 11.68
CA THR A 36 3.57 -6.85 11.45
C THR A 36 4.15 -5.56 12.01
N ASN A 37 5.47 -5.50 12.17
CA ASN A 37 6.18 -4.29 12.58
C ASN A 37 6.48 -3.36 11.39
N ASP A 38 6.57 -3.91 10.17
CA ASP A 38 6.77 -3.17 8.94
C ASP A 38 5.84 -3.73 7.86
N ASP A 39 4.77 -3.01 7.56
CA ASP A 39 3.76 -3.43 6.59
C ASP A 39 4.29 -3.40 5.17
N THR A 40 5.13 -2.41 4.82
CA THR A 40 5.64 -2.26 3.46
C THR A 40 6.61 -3.37 3.13
N ASN A 41 7.53 -3.68 4.04
CA ASN A 41 8.46 -4.79 3.85
C ASN A 41 7.72 -6.13 3.77
N PHE A 42 6.79 -6.39 4.70
CA PHE A 42 6.01 -7.62 4.70
C PHE A 42 5.18 -7.78 3.43
N MET A 43 4.46 -6.74 2.99
CA MET A 43 3.67 -6.81 1.76
C MET A 43 4.54 -7.00 0.54
N ASN A 44 5.67 -6.29 0.42
CA ASN A 44 6.56 -6.48 -0.72
C ASN A 44 7.02 -7.93 -0.82
N LYS A 45 7.46 -8.52 0.29
CA LYS A 45 7.85 -9.92 0.34
C LYS A 45 6.69 -10.87 0.01
N ALA A 46 5.49 -10.58 0.50
CA ALA A 46 4.29 -11.36 0.21
C ALA A 46 3.98 -11.33 -1.30
N LEU A 47 3.96 -10.14 -1.90
CA LEU A 47 3.73 -9.93 -3.33
C LEU A 47 4.81 -10.63 -4.18
N ASP A 48 6.08 -10.51 -3.78
CA ASP A 48 7.21 -11.17 -4.46
C ASP A 48 7.15 -12.72 -4.35
N ASN A 49 6.39 -13.26 -3.38
CA ASN A 49 6.10 -14.68 -3.22
C ASN A 49 4.75 -15.09 -3.86
N GLY A 50 4.15 -14.22 -4.67
CA GLY A 50 2.90 -14.52 -5.39
C GLY A 50 1.63 -14.34 -4.57
N CYS A 51 1.69 -13.72 -3.39
CA CYS A 51 0.47 -13.34 -2.68
C CYS A 51 -0.25 -12.20 -3.43
N THR A 52 -1.57 -12.13 -3.25
CA THR A 52 -2.36 -10.94 -3.59
C THR A 52 -2.75 -10.19 -2.33
N ALA A 53 -2.45 -8.89 -2.28
CA ALA A 53 -2.79 -8.02 -1.16
C ALA A 53 -4.05 -7.19 -1.45
N TYR A 54 -4.80 -6.86 -0.40
CA TYR A 54 -5.78 -5.79 -0.46
C TYR A 54 -5.04 -4.46 -0.40
N ALA A 55 -5.22 -3.63 -1.43
CA ALA A 55 -4.59 -2.33 -1.53
C ALA A 55 -5.61 -1.28 -1.96
N ARG A 56 -5.20 -0.02 -1.88
CA ARG A 56 -5.98 1.10 -2.40
C ARG A 56 -5.17 1.87 -3.41
N TYR A 57 -5.78 2.10 -4.57
CA TYR A 57 -5.22 2.81 -5.68
C TYR A 57 -5.79 4.23 -5.75
N TYR A 58 -4.91 5.23 -5.66
CA TYR A 58 -5.25 6.62 -5.79
C TYR A 58 -4.70 7.20 -7.08
N ARG A 59 -5.52 8.02 -7.73
CA ARG A 59 -5.13 8.81 -8.90
C ARG A 59 -5.34 10.28 -8.59
N PHE A 60 -4.26 11.05 -8.58
CA PHE A 60 -4.30 12.50 -8.34
C PHE A 60 -3.85 13.24 -9.59
N ARG A 61 -4.65 14.20 -10.07
CA ARG A 61 -4.16 15.18 -11.05
C ARG A 61 -3.22 16.13 -10.32
N VAL A 62 -2.01 16.28 -10.86
CA VAL A 62 -0.97 17.16 -10.32
C VAL A 62 -1.10 18.53 -10.96
N ILE A 63 -1.55 19.51 -10.18
CA ILE A 63 -1.56 20.93 -10.56
C ILE A 63 -0.17 21.52 -10.34
N LYS A 64 0.45 21.15 -9.21
CA LYS A 64 1.82 21.51 -8.86
C LYS A 64 2.53 20.30 -8.24
N ALA A 65 3.69 19.95 -8.79
CA ALA A 65 4.52 18.87 -8.25
C ALA A 65 5.23 19.32 -6.97
N GLY A 66 5.17 18.48 -5.94
CA GLY A 66 5.96 18.58 -4.72
C GLY A 66 7.18 17.66 -4.74
N ASN A 67 7.71 17.33 -3.56
CA ASN A 67 8.87 16.46 -3.42
C ASN A 67 8.49 14.96 -3.51
N LEU A 68 8.69 14.35 -4.68
CA LEU A 68 8.40 12.93 -4.93
C LEU A 68 9.28 11.97 -4.12
N ASP A 69 10.55 12.30 -3.89
CA ASP A 69 11.46 11.45 -3.12
C ASP A 69 11.02 11.35 -1.66
N ASP A 70 10.60 12.48 -1.09
CA ASP A 70 10.02 12.51 0.26
C ASP A 70 8.66 11.79 0.30
N THR A 71 7.86 11.85 -0.78
CA THR A 71 6.63 11.05 -0.90
C THR A 71 6.94 9.56 -0.78
N GLN A 72 7.92 9.05 -1.54
CA GLN A 72 8.31 7.64 -1.48
C GLN A 72 8.80 7.24 -0.08
N ARG A 73 9.56 8.12 0.58
CA ARG A 73 10.11 7.83 1.92
C ARG A 73 9.06 7.86 3.03
N ILE A 74 8.11 8.79 2.97
CA ILE A 74 7.11 9.02 4.02
C ILE A 74 5.89 8.13 3.81
N ILE A 75 5.32 8.15 2.60
CA ILE A 75 4.15 7.33 2.27
C ILE A 75 4.56 5.87 2.18
N LYS A 76 5.77 5.52 1.72
CA LYS A 76 6.21 4.13 1.47
C LYS A 76 5.15 3.33 0.71
N PRO A 77 4.76 3.78 -0.49
CA PRO A 77 3.72 3.12 -1.27
C PRO A 77 4.18 1.73 -1.74
N LEU A 78 3.21 0.86 -2.04
CA LEU A 78 3.46 -0.42 -2.70
C LEU A 78 3.93 -0.21 -4.13
N ASP A 79 3.36 0.79 -4.80
CA ASP A 79 3.77 1.25 -6.12
C ASP A 79 3.43 2.74 -6.28
N MET A 80 4.25 3.44 -7.06
CA MET A 80 4.06 4.86 -7.34
C MET A 80 4.70 5.24 -8.66
N TRP A 81 3.93 5.91 -9.51
CA TRP A 81 4.43 6.45 -10.77
C TRP A 81 3.68 7.73 -11.15
N VAL A 82 4.28 8.50 -12.05
CA VAL A 82 3.65 9.69 -12.63
C VAL A 82 3.48 9.47 -14.12
N GLU A 83 2.25 9.63 -14.60
CA GLU A 83 1.92 9.50 -16.03
C GLU A 83 0.99 10.66 -16.43
N ASN A 84 1.35 11.43 -17.46
CA ASN A 84 0.51 12.51 -17.99
C ASN A 84 -0.03 13.48 -16.91
N TYR A 85 0.84 13.94 -16.00
CA TYR A 85 0.48 14.79 -14.85
C TYR A 85 -0.49 14.13 -13.86
N ILE A 86 -0.60 12.80 -13.85
CA ILE A 86 -1.34 12.03 -12.87
C ILE A 86 -0.33 11.33 -11.97
N LEU A 87 -0.39 11.63 -10.67
CA LEU A 87 0.31 10.88 -9.63
C LEU A 87 -0.55 9.68 -9.24
N ASN A 88 -0.02 8.50 -9.52
CA ASN A 88 -0.64 7.21 -9.24
C ASN A 88 0.06 6.61 -8.02
N ILE A 89 -0.72 6.23 -7.00
CA ILE A 89 -0.18 5.69 -5.74
C ILE A 89 -0.99 4.47 -5.32
N VAL A 90 -0.33 3.34 -5.10
CA VAL A 90 -0.90 2.14 -4.51
C VAL A 90 -0.39 2.01 -3.09
N ILE A 91 -1.29 1.88 -2.11
CA ILE A 91 -0.91 1.77 -0.69
C ILE A 91 -1.65 0.65 0.03
N ASN A 92 -1.17 0.34 1.25
CA ASN A 92 -1.94 -0.38 2.25
C ASN A 92 -2.99 0.54 2.89
N PRO A 93 -4.30 0.34 2.64
CA PRO A 93 -5.34 1.20 3.20
C PRO A 93 -5.50 1.04 4.72
N LEU A 94 -4.96 -0.04 5.31
CA LEU A 94 -4.98 -0.22 6.77
C LEU A 94 -3.89 0.59 7.48
N ARG A 95 -2.96 1.21 6.74
CA ARG A 95 -1.94 2.10 7.30
C ARG A 95 -2.31 3.57 7.18
N LEU A 96 -2.72 4.02 6.00
CA LEU A 96 -3.00 5.43 5.71
C LEU A 96 -4.38 5.58 5.11
N SER A 97 -5.19 6.48 5.68
CA SER A 97 -6.45 6.90 5.08
C SER A 97 -6.22 7.90 3.94
N THR A 98 -7.25 8.13 3.12
CA THR A 98 -7.26 9.19 2.10
C THR A 98 -6.86 10.55 2.66
N PHE A 99 -7.35 10.87 3.86
CA PHE A 99 -7.06 12.14 4.51
C PHE A 99 -5.60 12.26 4.95
N ASP A 100 -5.00 11.17 5.43
CA ASP A 100 -3.58 11.14 5.80
C ASP A 100 -2.70 11.35 4.57
N ILE A 101 -3.02 10.68 3.46
CA ILE A 101 -2.31 10.87 2.18
C ILE A 101 -2.41 12.31 1.71
N ALA A 102 -3.62 12.88 1.67
CA ALA A 102 -3.83 14.26 1.24
C ALA A 102 -3.02 15.26 2.09
N LYS A 103 -3.00 15.07 3.41
CA LYS A 103 -2.18 15.90 4.33
C LYS A 103 -0.68 15.76 4.07
N ILE A 104 -0.18 14.54 3.90
CA ILE A 104 1.24 14.30 3.61
C ILE A 104 1.61 14.98 2.30
N LEU A 105 0.83 14.76 1.23
CA LEU A 105 1.11 15.33 -0.09
C LEU A 105 1.05 16.87 -0.06
N TYR A 106 0.06 17.46 0.61
CA TYR A 106 -0.01 18.91 0.79
C TYR A 106 1.20 19.45 1.56
N GLY A 107 1.61 18.77 2.64
CA GLY A 107 2.81 19.12 3.41
C GLY A 107 4.12 19.00 2.62
N LEU A 108 4.12 18.21 1.54
CA LEU A 108 5.23 18.07 0.60
C LEU A 108 5.16 19.05 -0.59
N ASN A 109 4.34 20.11 -0.46
CA ASN A 109 4.13 21.17 -1.45
C ASN A 109 3.46 20.73 -2.77
N PHE A 110 2.68 19.64 -2.74
CA PHE A 110 1.83 19.30 -3.87
C PHE A 110 0.55 20.14 -3.88
N GLU A 111 0.09 20.52 -5.08
CA GLU A 111 -1.30 20.92 -5.32
C GLU A 111 -1.94 19.87 -6.21
N LEU A 112 -2.99 19.21 -5.71
CA LEU A 112 -3.58 18.00 -6.30
C LEU A 112 -5.10 18.08 -6.34
N GLU A 113 -5.67 17.38 -7.31
CA GLU A 113 -7.10 17.07 -7.40
C GLU A 113 -7.25 15.54 -7.42
N LEU A 114 -8.06 14.98 -6.52
CA LEU A 114 -8.35 13.54 -6.52
C LEU A 114 -9.23 13.20 -7.75
N ILE A 115 -8.75 12.29 -8.60
CA ILE A 115 -9.48 11.78 -9.76
C ILE A 115 -10.29 10.54 -9.38
N SER A 116 -9.65 9.55 -8.74
CA SER A 116 -10.31 8.33 -8.26
C SER A 116 -9.58 7.73 -7.07
N GLU A 117 -10.35 6.97 -6.28
CA GLU A 117 -9.91 6.14 -5.17
C GLU A 117 -10.62 4.79 -5.32
N ASP A 118 -9.84 3.75 -5.56
CA ASP A 118 -10.35 2.42 -5.88
C ASP A 118 -9.70 1.37 -4.97
N ASP A 119 -10.51 0.51 -4.36
CA ASP A 119 -10.05 -0.67 -3.67
C ASP A 119 -9.66 -1.74 -4.70
N VAL A 120 -8.45 -2.31 -4.59
CA VAL A 120 -7.89 -3.21 -5.59
C VAL A 120 -7.28 -4.47 -4.99
N GLU A 121 -7.39 -5.57 -5.75
CA GLU A 121 -6.56 -6.76 -5.56
C GLU A 121 -5.19 -6.49 -6.19
N TYR A 122 -4.15 -6.33 -5.37
CA TYR A 122 -2.82 -5.98 -5.86
C TYR A 122 -1.87 -7.18 -5.90
N THR A 123 -1.24 -7.37 -7.05
CA THR A 123 -0.15 -8.32 -7.31
C THR A 123 0.94 -7.58 -8.09
N LYS A 124 2.19 -8.04 -7.94
CA LYS A 124 3.29 -7.61 -8.81
C LYS A 124 3.40 -8.52 -10.03
#